data_AF-A0A7K6NDV8-F1
#
_entry.id   AF-A0A7K6NDV8-F1
#
_cell.length_a   1.000
_cell.length_b   1.000
_cell.length_c   1.000
_cell.angle_alpha   90.00
_cell.angle_beta   90.00
_cell.angle_gamma   90.00
#
_symmetry.space_group_name_H-M   'P 1'
#
loop_
_entity.id
_entity.type
_entity.pdbx_description
1 polymer ?
#
loop_
_entity_poly.entity_id
_entity_poly.type
_entity_poly.pdbx_seq_one_letter_code
_entity_poly.pdbx_strand_id
1 'polypeptide(L)'
;RMFDVGGQRSERKKWIHCFEGVTAIIFCVALSDYDLVLAEDEEMNRMHESMKLFDSICNNKWFTDTSIILFLNKKDLFEEKIKKSPLTICYPEYTG
;
A
#
# COMPACT_ATOMS: atom_id res chain seq x y z
N ARG A 1 9.91 16.12 -11.73
CA ARG A 1 9.12 16.78 -10.66
C ARG A 1 8.46 15.68 -9.85
N MET A 2 8.37 15.81 -8.53
CA MET A 2 7.75 14.81 -7.66
C MET A 2 6.52 15.43 -7.01
N PHE A 3 5.43 14.68 -6.96
CA PHE A 3 4.19 15.06 -6.28
C PHE A 3 3.89 13.99 -5.24
N ASP A 4 3.63 14.41 -4.00
CA ASP A 4 3.16 13.51 -2.95
C ASP A 4 1.63 13.57 -2.90
N VAL A 5 1.00 12.41 -2.88
CA VAL A 5 -0.47 12.27 -2.87
C VAL A 5 -0.88 11.41 -1.68
N GLY A 6 -1.87 11.89 -0.92
CA GLY A 6 -2.35 11.18 0.27
C GLY A 6 -2.97 9.83 -0.09
N GLY A 7 -2.55 8.76 0.61
CA GLY A 7 -3.07 7.39 0.45
C GLY A 7 -4.40 7.11 1.17
N GLN A 8 -4.85 8.01 2.04
CA GLN A 8 -6.12 7.91 2.77
C GLN A 8 -7.31 7.90 1.83
N ARG A 9 -8.37 7.17 2.17
CA ARG A 9 -9.51 6.96 1.25
C ARG A 9 -10.15 8.28 0.82
N SER A 10 -10.24 9.25 1.73
CA SER A 10 -10.76 10.61 1.47
C SER A 10 -9.96 11.41 0.44
N GLU A 11 -8.64 11.17 0.34
CA GLU A 11 -7.73 11.93 -0.50
C GLU A 11 -7.62 11.37 -1.94
N ARG A 12 -7.96 10.09 -2.15
CA ARG A 12 -7.81 9.41 -3.45
C ARG A 12 -8.59 10.04 -4.60
N LYS A 13 -9.72 10.71 -4.31
CA LYS A 13 -10.50 11.42 -5.34
C LYS A 13 -9.72 12.56 -6.00
N LYS A 14 -8.70 13.11 -5.32
CA LYS A 14 -7.88 14.22 -5.81
C LYS A 14 -6.74 13.74 -6.72
N TRP A 15 -6.47 12.44 -6.78
CA TRP A 15 -5.36 11.89 -7.55
C TRP A 15 -5.46 12.15 -9.04
N ILE A 16 -6.69 12.34 -9.57
CA ILE A 16 -6.93 12.66 -10.98
C ILE A 16 -6.13 13.87 -11.47
N HIS A 17 -5.80 14.81 -10.57
CA HIS A 17 -4.98 15.99 -10.88
C HIS A 17 -3.50 15.66 -11.17
N CYS A 18 -3.08 14.41 -10.91
CA CYS A 18 -1.71 13.94 -11.08
C CYS A 18 -1.55 12.92 -12.21
N PHE A 19 -2.59 12.61 -12.99
CA PHE A 19 -2.59 11.48 -13.94
C PHE A 19 -1.95 11.79 -15.29
N GLU A 20 -1.66 13.04 -15.61
CA GLU A 20 -1.08 13.42 -16.90
C GLU A 20 0.45 13.55 -16.82
N GLY A 21 1.16 12.94 -17.79
CA GLY A 21 2.61 13.08 -17.93
C GLY A 21 3.43 12.40 -16.83
N VAL A 22 2.88 11.36 -16.19
CA VAL A 22 3.57 10.60 -15.14
C VAL A 22 4.66 9.71 -15.76
N THR A 23 5.92 9.94 -15.37
CA THR A 23 7.04 9.09 -15.80
C THR A 23 7.07 7.75 -15.07
N ALA A 24 6.81 7.77 -13.77
CA ALA A 24 6.77 6.60 -12.93
C ALA A 24 5.93 6.89 -11.67
N ILE A 25 5.38 5.83 -11.09
CA ILE A 25 4.70 5.86 -9.78
C ILE A 25 5.63 5.24 -8.75
N ILE A 26 5.78 5.91 -7.61
CA ILE A 26 6.42 5.32 -6.43
C ILE A 26 5.30 4.94 -5.46
N PHE A 27 5.11 3.64 -5.24
CA PHE A 27 4.10 3.13 -4.32
C PHE A 27 4.77 2.60 -3.05
N CYS A 28 4.43 3.18 -1.91
CA CYS A 28 5.03 2.85 -0.62
C CYS A 28 4.09 1.99 0.23
N VAL A 29 4.55 0.82 0.66
CA VAL A 29 3.84 -0.07 1.58
C VAL A 29 4.65 -0.20 2.86
N ALA A 30 4.00 -0.09 4.02
CA ALA A 30 4.62 -0.39 5.30
C ALA A 30 4.52 -1.89 5.59
N LEU A 31 5.65 -2.60 5.57
CA LEU A 31 5.69 -4.03 5.91
C LEU A 31 5.15 -4.32 7.30
N SER A 32 5.38 -3.41 8.24
CA SER A 32 4.95 -3.50 9.63
C SER A 32 3.44 -3.45 9.86
N ASP A 33 2.63 -3.19 8.83
CA ASP A 33 1.21 -2.92 8.97
C ASP A 33 0.33 -4.20 8.88
N TYR A 34 0.95 -5.39 8.75
CA TYR A 34 0.26 -6.67 8.60
C TYR A 34 -0.68 -7.05 9.75
N ASP A 35 -0.46 -6.56 10.97
CA ASP A 35 -1.30 -6.82 12.15
C ASP A 35 -2.02 -5.55 12.62
N LEU A 36 -2.15 -4.53 11.76
CA LEU A 36 -2.85 -3.28 12.04
C LEU A 36 -4.13 -3.14 11.20
N VAL A 37 -5.10 -2.41 11.72
CA VAL A 37 -6.32 -2.01 11.01
C VAL A 37 -6.27 -0.53 10.61
N LEU A 38 -7.06 -0.12 9.62
CA LEU A 38 -7.13 1.27 9.18
C LEU A 38 -7.69 2.14 10.32
N ALA A 39 -7.21 3.39 10.40
CA ALA A 39 -7.79 4.36 11.33
C ALA A 39 -9.20 4.81 10.89
N GLU A 40 -9.48 4.72 9.58
CA GLU A 40 -10.77 5.05 8.99
C GLU A 40 -11.77 3.88 9.06
N ASP A 41 -11.32 2.66 9.39
CA ASP A 41 -12.08 1.41 9.27
C ASP A 41 -11.42 0.29 10.11
N GLU A 42 -11.96 0.04 11.31
CA GLU A 42 -11.39 -0.92 12.28
C GLU A 42 -11.54 -2.39 11.87
N GLU A 43 -12.37 -2.69 10.86
CA GLU A 43 -12.54 -4.05 10.34
C GLU A 43 -11.55 -4.36 9.19
N MET A 44 -10.93 -3.32 8.63
CA MET A 44 -10.07 -3.45 7.46
C MET A 44 -8.59 -3.47 7.84
N ASN A 45 -7.93 -4.61 7.64
CA ASN A 45 -6.48 -4.74 7.78
C ASN A 45 -5.73 -3.82 6.79
N ARG A 46 -4.69 -3.15 7.27
CA ARG A 46 -3.91 -2.16 6.49
C ARG A 46 -3.16 -2.78 5.32
N MET A 47 -2.54 -3.96 5.51
CA MET A 47 -1.82 -4.65 4.44
C MET A 47 -2.77 -5.07 3.32
N HIS A 48 -3.96 -5.58 3.67
CA HIS A 48 -4.99 -5.87 2.68
C HIS A 48 -5.47 -4.61 1.93
N GLU A 49 -5.61 -3.47 2.61
CA GLU A 49 -5.96 -2.22 1.94
C GLU A 49 -4.85 -1.77 0.99
N SER A 50 -3.58 -1.85 1.40
CA SER A 50 -2.43 -1.55 0.54
C SER A 50 -2.39 -2.45 -0.70
N MET A 51 -2.66 -3.74 -0.56
CA MET A 51 -2.76 -4.69 -1.67
C MET A 51 -3.89 -4.33 -2.64
N LYS A 52 -5.10 -4.07 -2.12
CA LYS A 52 -6.25 -3.64 -2.94
C LYS A 52 -5.96 -2.33 -3.69
N LEU A 53 -5.33 -1.37 -3.01
CA LEU A 53 -4.96 -0.10 -3.62
C LEU A 53 -3.89 -0.30 -4.70
N PHE A 54 -2.86 -1.10 -4.43
CA PHE A 54 -1.81 -1.41 -5.40
C PHE A 54 -2.39 -2.07 -6.66
N ASP A 55 -3.26 -3.06 -6.49
CA ASP A 55 -3.98 -3.71 -7.59
C ASP A 55 -4.78 -2.69 -8.42
N SER A 56 -5.52 -1.79 -7.76
CA SER A 56 -6.29 -0.75 -8.46
C SER A 56 -5.42 0.22 -9.27
N ILE A 57 -4.18 0.48 -8.83
CA ILE A 57 -3.23 1.33 -9.55
C ILE A 57 -2.64 0.57 -10.74
N CYS A 58 -2.20 -0.67 -10.53
CA CYS A 58 -1.63 -1.51 -11.59
C CYS A 58 -2.63 -1.73 -12.74
N ASN A 59 -3.92 -1.86 -12.40
CA ASN A 59 -4.99 -2.09 -13.36
C ASN A 59 -5.68 -0.80 -13.85
N ASN A 60 -5.17 0.38 -13.49
CA ASN A 60 -5.76 1.64 -13.93
C ASN A 60 -5.33 1.97 -15.37
N LYS A 61 -6.30 2.20 -16.27
CA LYS A 61 -6.05 2.54 -17.68
C LYS A 61 -5.15 3.76 -17.88
N TRP A 62 -5.18 4.71 -16.94
CA TRP A 62 -4.30 5.90 -16.98
C TRP A 62 -2.82 5.57 -16.75
N PHE A 63 -2.51 4.39 -16.19
CA PHE A 63 -1.16 3.98 -15.81
C PHE A 63 -0.67 2.73 -16.55
N THR A 64 -1.35 2.34 -17.63
CA THR A 64 -1.03 1.12 -18.41
C THR A 64 0.44 1.06 -18.84
N ASP A 65 1.00 2.19 -19.28
CA ASP A 65 2.39 2.28 -19.75
C ASP A 65 3.34 2.92 -18.71
N THR A 66 2.83 3.18 -17.49
CA THR A 66 3.57 3.85 -16.42
C THR A 66 4.32 2.83 -15.58
N SER A 67 5.64 2.98 -15.46
CA SER A 67 6.44 2.12 -14.58
C SER A 67 6.09 2.36 -13.10
N ILE A 68 5.95 1.29 -12.33
CA ILE A 68 5.69 1.35 -10.89
C ILE A 68 6.92 0.85 -10.13
N ILE A 69 7.39 1.67 -9.19
CA ILE A 69 8.45 1.35 -8.25
C ILE A 69 7.80 1.08 -6.90
N LEU A 70 7.88 -0.17 -6.43
CA LEU A 70 7.31 -0.60 -5.15
C LEU A 70 8.35 -0.49 -4.03
N PHE A 71 8.06 0.33 -3.02
CA PHE A 71 8.87 0.43 -1.82
C PHE A 71 8.21 -0.32 -0.66
N LEU A 72 8.88 -1.38 -0.22
CA LEU A 72 8.53 -2.12 0.99
C LEU A 72 9.26 -1.47 2.18
N ASN A 73 8.60 -0.50 2.80
CA ASN A 73 9.14 0.35 3.85
C ASN A 73 8.89 -0.24 5.26
N LYS A 74 9.52 0.35 6.29
CA LYS A 74 9.41 -0.06 7.70
C LYS A 74 9.81 -1.51 7.95
N LYS A 75 10.82 -1.99 7.21
CA LYS A 75 11.38 -3.33 7.33
C LYS A 75 11.90 -3.59 8.75
N ASP A 76 12.56 -2.60 9.34
CA ASP A 76 13.03 -2.60 10.73
C ASP A 76 11.91 -2.92 11.72
N LEU A 77 10.76 -2.26 11.60
CA LEU A 77 9.60 -2.51 12.46
C LEU A 77 8.96 -3.88 12.18
N PHE A 78 8.95 -4.32 10.93
CA PHE A 78 8.48 -5.65 10.57
C PHE A 78 9.34 -6.75 11.21
N GLU A 79 10.67 -6.64 11.12
CA GLU A 79 11.61 -7.61 11.72
C GLU A 79 11.43 -7.75 13.23
N GLU A 80 11.10 -6.66 13.93
CA GLU A 80 10.82 -6.71 15.37
C GLU A 80 9.42 -7.24 15.70
N LYS A 81 8.41 -6.92 14.89
CA LYS A 81 7.03 -7.36 15.12
C LYS A 81 6.81 -8.83 14.82
N ILE A 82 7.44 -9.36 13.76
CA ILE A 82 7.23 -10.74 13.32
C ILE A 82 7.67 -11.77 14.38
N LYS A 83 8.60 -11.38 15.27
CA LYS A 83 9.03 -12.18 16.43
C LYS A 83 7.95 -12.35 17.50
N LYS A 84 6.92 -11.50 17.51
CA LYS A 84 5.87 -11.40 18.55
C LYS A 84 4.47 -11.65 18.02
N SER A 85 4.21 -11.25 16.78
CA SER A 85 2.90 -11.22 16.14
C SER A 85 3.01 -11.99 14.82
N PRO A 86 2.39 -13.18 14.68
CA PRO A 86 2.60 -14.02 13.51
C PRO A 86 1.95 -13.42 12.25
N LEU A 87 2.55 -13.68 11.08
CA LEU A 87 2.01 -13.20 9.80
C LEU A 87 0.61 -13.76 9.49
N THR A 88 0.26 -14.89 10.12
CA THR A 88 -1.05 -15.54 9.98
C THR A 88 -2.23 -14.71 10.48
N ILE A 89 -1.99 -13.62 11.21
CA ILE A 89 -3.02 -12.61 11.51
C ILE A 89 -3.53 -11.95 10.23
N CYS A 90 -2.63 -11.69 9.28
CA CYS A 90 -2.98 -11.13 7.97
C CYS A 90 -3.29 -12.23 6.96
N TYR A 91 -2.45 -13.26 6.92
CA TYR A 91 -2.45 -14.30 5.89
C TYR A 91 -2.54 -15.68 6.54
N PRO A 92 -3.73 -16.16 6.93
CA PRO A 92 -3.92 -17.45 7.61
C PRO A 92 -3.34 -18.65 6.86
N GLU A 93 -3.22 -18.54 5.53
CA GLU A 93 -2.66 -19.53 4.61
C GLU A 93 -1.12 -19.57 4.58
N TYR A 94 -0.44 -18.59 5.19
CA TYR A 94 1.02 -18.55 5.22
C TYR A 94 1.58 -19.65 6.14
N THR A 95 2.44 -20.51 5.59
CA THR A 95 2.95 -21.73 6.26
C THR A 95 4.41 -21.66 6.70
N GLY A 96 5.10 -20.54 6.47
CA GLY A 96 6.52 -20.34 6.84
C GLY A 96 7.45 -20.33 5.63
#